data_AF-A0A3D3UUG5-F1
#
_entry.id   AF-A0A3D3UUG5-F1
#
_cell.length_a   1.000
_cell.length_b   1.000
_cell.length_c   1.000
_cell.angle_alpha   90.00
_cell.angle_beta   90.00
_cell.angle_gamma   90.00
#
_symmetry.space_group_name_H-M   'P 1'
#
loop_
_entity.id
_entity.type
_entity.pdbx_description
1 polymer ?
#
loop_
_entity_poly.entity_id
_entity_poly.type
_entity_poly.pdbx_seq_one_letter_code
_entity_poly.pdbx_strand_id
1 'polypeptide(L)'
;PCDYFHVIVTIPDTLHRIFRSRPKRMYSLLMKTASESLIKLADDPKHLGGRVGILAVLHTWANNLTYHPHIHMLVTGGGVDNNGRWISCKKKYLVPVKALSKRIRHKFKARLKRRDYDLYRSVDPRTWSKNWVAHSLHYGQGKSVVLNYLARYVFRIAITNNRIISMDQRHVTTRYKDRKAGRWITS
;
A
#
# COMPACT_ATOMS: atom_id res chain seq x y z
N PRO A 1 15.08 2.79 -19.94
CA PRO A 1 14.89 2.34 -18.53
C PRO A 1 14.52 3.54 -17.64
N CYS A 2 13.49 3.44 -16.79
CA CYS A 2 13.09 4.53 -15.89
C CYS A 2 13.50 4.27 -14.43
N ASP A 3 13.44 5.33 -13.63
CA ASP A 3 13.42 5.23 -12.17
C ASP A 3 12.11 4.61 -11.69
N TYR A 4 12.09 4.18 -10.44
CA TYR A 4 10.91 3.69 -9.76
C TYR A 4 10.80 4.26 -8.36
N PHE A 5 9.57 4.47 -7.95
CA PHE A 5 9.21 4.88 -6.60
C PHE A 5 8.44 3.75 -5.91
N HIS A 6 8.79 3.49 -4.66
CA HIS A 6 8.03 2.61 -3.78
C HIS A 6 7.04 3.45 -2.98
N VAL A 7 5.76 3.26 -3.29
CA VAL A 7 4.67 3.92 -2.58
C VAL A 7 4.00 2.92 -1.66
N ILE A 8 3.88 3.27 -0.37
CA ILE A 8 3.23 2.43 0.65
C ILE A 8 1.98 3.16 1.12
N VAL A 9 0.84 2.48 1.15
CA VAL A 9 -0.42 3.02 1.68
C VAL A 9 -0.85 2.17 2.87
N THR A 10 -0.98 2.81 4.04
CA THR A 10 -1.50 2.18 5.25
C THR A 10 -2.82 2.81 5.65
N ILE A 11 -3.68 2.02 6.29
CA ILE A 11 -4.97 2.47 6.83
C ILE A 11 -4.88 2.65 8.35
N PRO A 12 -5.71 3.51 8.94
CA PRO A 12 -5.83 3.58 10.40
C PRO A 12 -6.37 2.26 10.97
N ASP A 13 -5.87 1.94 12.16
CA ASP A 13 -6.29 0.80 13.00
C ASP A 13 -7.80 0.69 13.20
N THR A 14 -8.51 1.81 13.27
CA THR A 14 -9.97 1.85 13.44
C THR A 14 -10.73 1.25 12.27
N LEU A 15 -10.09 1.06 11.11
CA LEU A 15 -10.67 0.34 9.98
C LEU A 15 -10.38 -1.17 10.01
N HIS A 16 -9.49 -1.65 10.88
CA HIS A 16 -9.09 -3.05 10.89
C HIS A 16 -10.30 -3.99 11.09
N ARG A 17 -11.23 -3.64 11.99
CA ARG A 17 -12.43 -4.43 12.26
C ARG A 17 -13.28 -4.66 11.00
N ILE A 18 -13.58 -3.59 10.26
CA ILE A 18 -14.39 -3.69 9.04
C ILE A 18 -13.63 -4.34 7.88
N PHE A 19 -12.30 -4.19 7.84
CA PHE A 19 -11.47 -4.90 6.87
C PHE A 19 -11.49 -6.41 7.15
N ARG A 20 -11.49 -6.84 8.42
CA ARG A 20 -11.62 -8.27 8.77
C ARG A 20 -13.01 -8.82 8.51
N SER A 21 -14.08 -8.04 8.69
CA SER A 21 -15.45 -8.52 8.48
C SER A 21 -15.82 -8.65 6.99
N ARG A 22 -15.18 -7.86 6.11
CA ARG A 22 -15.46 -7.85 4.66
C ARG A 22 -14.18 -7.84 3.81
N PRO A 23 -13.24 -8.79 3.98
CA PRO A 23 -11.86 -8.70 3.47
C PRO A 23 -11.78 -8.50 1.95
N LYS A 24 -12.40 -9.38 1.16
CA LYS A 24 -12.40 -9.28 -0.31
C LYS A 24 -12.87 -7.91 -0.80
N ARG A 25 -13.95 -7.38 -0.21
CA ARG A 25 -14.53 -6.08 -0.59
C ARG A 25 -13.61 -4.92 -0.17
N MET A 26 -13.13 -4.94 1.07
CA MET A 26 -12.36 -3.83 1.64
C MET A 26 -10.95 -3.74 1.06
N TYR A 27 -10.28 -4.87 0.84
CA TYR A 27 -8.99 -4.92 0.16
C TYR A 27 -9.09 -4.46 -1.29
N SER A 28 -10.09 -4.96 -2.03
CA SER A 28 -10.33 -4.51 -3.41
C SER A 28 -10.62 -3.00 -3.48
N LEU A 29 -11.42 -2.49 -2.55
CA LEU A 29 -11.71 -1.06 -2.46
C LEU A 29 -10.46 -0.24 -2.15
N LEU A 30 -9.62 -0.70 -1.22
CA LEU A 30 -8.37 -0.03 -0.86
C LEU A 30 -7.40 0.01 -2.05
N MET A 31 -7.17 -1.13 -2.71
CA MET A 31 -6.29 -1.21 -3.88
C MET A 31 -6.77 -0.29 -5.00
N LYS A 32 -8.05 -0.36 -5.34
CA LYS A 32 -8.62 0.47 -6.41
C LYS A 32 -8.55 1.96 -6.10
N THR A 33 -8.84 2.34 -4.85
CA THR A 33 -8.81 3.76 -4.45
C THR A 33 -7.40 4.30 -4.33
N ALA A 34 -6.43 3.49 -3.88
CA ALA A 34 -5.02 3.84 -3.82
C ALA A 34 -4.43 4.07 -5.22
N SER A 35 -4.52 3.07 -6.11
CA SER A 35 -3.95 3.15 -7.46
C SER A 35 -4.55 4.30 -8.28
N GLU A 36 -5.88 4.43 -8.28
CA GLU A 36 -6.51 5.50 -9.06
C GLU A 36 -6.26 6.90 -8.47
N SER A 37 -6.07 7.04 -7.15
CA SER A 37 -5.73 8.33 -6.55
C SER A 37 -4.30 8.73 -6.90
N LEU A 38 -3.39 7.76 -6.94
CA LEU A 38 -2.01 7.97 -7.35
C LEU A 38 -1.93 8.34 -8.84
N ILE A 39 -2.58 7.58 -9.71
CA ILE A 39 -2.64 7.87 -11.15
C ILE A 39 -3.18 9.29 -11.36
N LYS A 40 -4.34 9.62 -10.78
CA LYS A 40 -4.96 10.94 -10.96
C LYS A 40 -4.09 12.08 -10.42
N LEU A 41 -3.30 11.84 -9.38
CA LEU A 41 -2.42 12.86 -8.83
C LEU A 41 -1.14 13.02 -9.67
N ALA A 42 -0.60 11.93 -10.21
CA ALA A 42 0.56 12.00 -11.10
C ALA A 42 0.21 12.64 -12.46
N ASP A 43 -0.98 12.34 -12.98
CA ASP A 43 -1.48 12.85 -14.26
C ASP A 43 -1.72 14.38 -14.25
N ASP A 44 -1.84 14.99 -13.07
CA ASP A 44 -1.97 16.44 -12.92
C ASP A 44 -0.67 17.15 -13.36
N PRO A 45 -0.72 18.09 -14.35
CA PRO A 45 0.44 18.86 -14.79
C PRO A 45 1.13 19.67 -13.67
N LYS A 46 0.43 20.00 -12.59
CA LYS A 46 1.02 20.63 -11.39
C LYS A 46 1.94 19.69 -10.62
N HIS A 47 1.91 18.40 -10.92
CA HIS A 47 2.70 17.36 -10.29
C HIS A 47 3.68 16.72 -11.27
N LEU A 48 3.30 15.65 -11.96
CA LEU A 48 4.13 15.01 -12.99
C LEU A 48 3.60 15.33 -14.40
N GLY A 49 2.28 15.43 -14.59
CA GLY A 49 1.66 15.68 -15.89
C GLY A 49 1.58 14.46 -16.80
N GLY A 50 1.73 13.26 -16.25
CA GLY A 50 1.71 12.03 -17.02
C GLY A 50 1.18 10.83 -16.25
N ARG A 51 0.55 9.91 -16.98
CA ARG A 51 -0.01 8.67 -16.45
C ARG A 51 1.09 7.67 -16.15
N VAL A 52 1.29 7.39 -14.86
CA VAL A 52 2.27 6.42 -14.36
C VAL A 52 1.80 4.96 -14.52
N GLY A 53 2.76 4.04 -14.64
CA GLY A 53 2.56 2.61 -14.46
C GLY A 53 2.65 2.22 -12.99
N ILE A 54 1.81 1.28 -12.54
CA ILE A 54 1.76 0.81 -11.16
C ILE A 54 1.71 -0.72 -11.14
N LEU A 55 2.59 -1.32 -10.35
CA LEU A 55 2.48 -2.69 -9.87
C LEU A 55 2.14 -2.65 -8.38
N ALA A 56 0.97 -3.17 -7.97
CA ALA A 56 0.47 -3.10 -6.60
C ALA A 56 0.35 -4.47 -5.96
N VAL A 57 0.80 -4.59 -4.71
CA VAL A 57 0.72 -5.82 -3.90
C VAL A 57 0.11 -5.48 -2.54
N LEU A 58 -0.89 -6.26 -2.11
CA LEU A 58 -1.53 -6.15 -0.80
C LEU A 58 -0.85 -7.05 0.22
N HIS A 59 -0.47 -6.49 1.37
CA HIS A 59 0.00 -7.22 2.54
C HIS A 59 -0.97 -7.01 3.71
N THR A 60 -1.29 -8.07 4.46
CA THR A 60 -2.25 -8.03 5.57
C THR A 60 -1.63 -8.04 6.97
N TRP A 61 -0.30 -8.15 7.05
CA TRP A 61 0.42 -8.35 8.31
C TRP A 61 1.61 -7.41 8.42
N ALA A 62 1.86 -6.88 9.61
CA ALA A 62 3.09 -6.16 9.92
C ALA A 62 4.24 -7.14 10.17
N ASN A 63 5.46 -6.62 10.28
CA ASN A 63 6.65 -7.45 10.54
C ASN A 63 6.55 -8.29 11.82
N ASN A 64 5.82 -7.79 12.83
CA ASN A 64 5.52 -8.46 14.09
C ASN A 64 4.28 -9.38 14.03
N LEU A 65 3.84 -9.75 12.83
CA LEU A 65 2.69 -10.63 12.58
C LEU A 65 1.35 -10.10 13.11
N THR A 66 1.26 -8.81 13.45
CA THR A 66 -0.01 -8.19 13.78
C THR A 66 -0.78 -7.85 12.51
N TYR A 67 -2.11 -7.97 12.54
CA TYR A 67 -2.97 -7.63 11.42
C TYR A 67 -2.84 -6.14 11.07
N HIS A 68 -2.29 -5.86 9.90
CA HIS A 68 -1.99 -4.51 9.42
C HIS A 68 -2.10 -4.47 7.88
N PRO A 69 -3.31 -4.33 7.34
CA PRO A 69 -3.51 -4.25 5.89
C PRO A 69 -2.87 -2.98 5.32
N HIS A 70 -1.97 -3.17 4.37
CA HIS A 70 -1.27 -2.11 3.64
C HIS A 70 -0.96 -2.54 2.22
N ILE A 71 -0.73 -1.56 1.35
CA ILE A 71 -0.41 -1.80 -0.05
C ILE A 71 1.00 -1.31 -0.31
N HIS A 72 1.81 -2.16 -0.91
CA HIS A 72 3.02 -1.75 -1.59
C HIS A 72 2.70 -1.49 -3.06
N MET A 73 3.22 -0.41 -3.62
CA MET A 73 3.12 -0.08 -5.04
C MET A 73 4.50 0.27 -5.57
N LEU A 74 4.96 -0.44 -6.59
CA LEU A 74 6.08 -0.01 -7.42
C LEU A 74 5.53 0.85 -8.54
N VAL A 75 6.01 2.07 -8.63
CA VAL A 75 5.47 3.10 -9.52
C VAL A 75 6.57 3.59 -10.42
N THR A 76 6.29 3.72 -11.72
CA THR A 76 7.27 4.27 -12.65
C THR A 76 7.61 5.72 -12.26
N GLY A 77 8.89 6.06 -12.31
CA GLY A 77 9.44 7.41 -12.08
C GLY A 77 9.23 8.33 -13.26
N GLY A 78 8.05 8.26 -13.85
CA GLY A 78 7.64 8.93 -15.07
C GLY A 78 6.34 8.34 -15.59
N GLY A 79 5.72 9.01 -16.54
CA GLY A 79 4.43 8.61 -17.10
C GLY A 79 4.27 9.05 -18.54
N VAL A 80 3.18 8.64 -19.16
CA VAL A 80 2.82 9.02 -20.53
C VAL A 80 1.80 10.14 -20.50
N ASP A 81 2.05 11.23 -21.22
CA ASP A 81 1.10 12.35 -21.35
C ASP A 81 -0.05 12.04 -22.33
N ASN A 82 -0.97 12.99 -22.50
CA ASN A 82 -2.12 12.83 -23.40
C ASN A 82 -1.74 12.69 -24.88
N ASN A 83 -0.51 13.07 -25.26
CA ASN A 83 0.02 12.96 -26.61
C ASN A 83 0.87 11.68 -26.80
N GLY A 84 0.90 10.78 -25.82
CA GLY A 84 1.72 9.57 -25.88
C GLY A 84 3.20 9.79 -25.58
N ARG A 85 3.60 10.99 -25.14
CA ARG A 85 5.00 11.33 -24.87
C ARG A 85 5.38 10.96 -23.44
N TRP A 86 6.59 10.42 -23.28
CA TRP A 86 7.12 10.08 -21.96
C TRP A 86 7.59 11.33 -21.21
N ILE A 87 7.13 11.47 -19.96
CA ILE A 87 7.56 12.50 -19.01
C ILE A 87 8.26 11.82 -17.85
N SER A 88 9.58 12.02 -17.75
CA SER A 88 10.36 11.56 -16.60
C SER A 88 10.14 12.44 -15.38
N CYS A 89 10.03 11.83 -14.20
CA CYS A 89 10.02 12.55 -12.94
C CYS A 89 11.42 13.12 -12.67
N LYS A 90 11.56 14.45 -12.71
CA LYS A 90 12.84 15.14 -12.42
C LYS A 90 13.06 15.42 -10.93
N LYS A 91 12.07 15.14 -10.08
CA LYS A 91 12.06 15.45 -8.65
C LYS A 91 12.49 14.23 -7.84
N LYS A 92 13.04 14.47 -6.63
CA LYS A 92 13.33 13.41 -5.64
C LYS A 92 12.07 12.70 -5.12
N TYR A 93 10.87 13.18 -5.44
CA TYR A 93 9.59 12.60 -5.05
C TYR A 93 8.60 12.64 -6.22
N LEU A 94 7.81 11.57 -6.38
CA LEU A 94 6.87 11.42 -7.49
C LEU A 94 5.64 12.33 -7.37
N VAL A 95 4.99 12.31 -6.19
CA VAL A 95 3.80 13.11 -5.88
C VAL A 95 3.82 13.57 -4.42
N PRO A 96 3.11 14.66 -4.07
CA PRO A 96 3.00 15.09 -2.67
C PRO A 96 2.21 14.07 -1.83
N VAL A 97 2.90 13.37 -0.93
CA VAL A 97 2.31 12.26 -0.15
C VAL A 97 1.13 12.69 0.72
N LYS A 98 1.14 13.92 1.27
CA LYS A 98 0.01 14.46 2.05
C LYS A 98 -1.25 14.63 1.18
N ALA A 99 -1.09 15.07 -0.07
CA ALA A 99 -2.20 15.20 -1.02
C ALA A 99 -2.72 13.81 -1.42
N LEU A 100 -1.81 12.87 -1.67
CA LEU A 100 -2.16 11.48 -1.97
C LEU A 100 -2.96 10.83 -0.84
N SER A 101 -2.48 10.91 0.39
CA SER A 101 -3.17 10.42 1.59
C SER A 101 -4.60 10.94 1.71
N LYS A 102 -4.78 12.26 1.57
CA LYS A 102 -6.11 12.89 1.64
C LYS A 102 -7.01 12.40 0.52
N ARG A 103 -6.49 12.30 -0.70
CA ARG A 103 -7.24 11.86 -1.89
C ARG A 103 -7.69 10.40 -1.76
N ILE A 104 -6.82 9.51 -1.29
CA ILE A 104 -7.14 8.10 -1.02
C ILE A 104 -8.26 8.01 0.02
N ARG A 105 -8.09 8.65 1.18
CA ARG A 105 -9.10 8.66 2.26
C ARG A 105 -10.45 9.14 1.78
N HIS A 106 -10.49 10.29 1.09
CA HIS A 106 -11.73 10.87 0.58
C HIS A 106 -12.41 9.93 -0.43
N LYS A 107 -11.64 9.40 -1.39
CA LYS A 107 -12.16 8.51 -2.42
C LYS A 107 -12.65 7.17 -1.87
N PHE A 108 -11.94 6.62 -0.89
CA PHE A 108 -12.35 5.42 -0.17
C PHE A 108 -13.65 5.65 0.57
N LYS A 109 -13.72 6.71 1.40
CA LYS A 109 -14.94 7.10 2.14
C LYS A 109 -16.14 7.25 1.22
N ALA A 110 -16.00 8.02 0.15
CA ALA A 110 -17.09 8.29 -0.80
C ALA A 110 -17.58 7.01 -1.49
N ARG A 111 -16.66 6.14 -1.91
CA ARG A 111 -17.03 4.87 -2.54
C ARG A 111 -17.64 3.87 -1.58
N LEU A 112 -17.16 3.81 -0.34
CA LEU A 112 -17.75 2.97 0.69
C LEU A 112 -19.19 3.42 0.96
N LYS A 113 -19.39 4.72 1.23
CA LYS A 113 -20.72 5.32 1.45
C LYS A 113 -21.70 5.01 0.31
N ARG A 114 -21.24 5.08 -0.94
CA ARG A 114 -22.09 4.82 -2.12
C ARG A 114 -22.40 3.34 -2.36
N ARG A 115 -21.47 2.43 -2.04
CA ARG A 115 -21.58 1.01 -2.40
C ARG A 115 -22.12 0.13 -1.28
N ASP A 116 -21.91 0.54 -0.03
CA ASP A 116 -22.31 -0.21 1.16
C ASP A 116 -22.55 0.79 2.29
N TYR A 117 -23.72 1.41 2.27
CA TYR A 117 -24.08 2.48 3.19
C TYR A 117 -24.13 2.00 4.64
N ASP A 118 -24.59 0.76 4.88
CA ASP A 118 -24.64 0.16 6.21
C ASP A 118 -23.24 -0.07 6.77
N LEU A 119 -22.33 -0.64 5.97
CA LEU A 119 -20.94 -0.80 6.38
C LEU A 119 -20.28 0.57 6.63
N TYR A 120 -20.55 1.58 5.81
CA TYR A 120 -20.09 2.95 6.04
C TYR A 120 -20.59 3.50 7.38
N ARG A 121 -21.87 3.29 7.71
CA ARG A 121 -22.50 3.76 8.96
C ARG A 121 -21.95 3.05 10.20
N SER A 122 -21.44 1.82 10.03
CA SER A 122 -20.80 1.05 11.11
C SER A 122 -19.38 1.52 11.48
N VAL A 123 -18.79 2.42 10.68
CA VAL A 123 -17.46 2.99 10.94
C VAL A 123 -17.56 4.18 11.87
N ASP A 124 -16.77 4.21 12.94
CA ASP A 124 -16.65 5.37 13.83
C ASP A 124 -16.34 6.63 12.99
N PRO A 125 -17.18 7.69 13.02
CA PRO A 125 -16.98 8.92 12.26
C PRO A 125 -15.59 9.55 12.43
N ARG A 126 -14.97 9.41 13.61
CA ARG A 126 -13.62 9.91 13.92
C ARG A 126 -12.55 9.28 13.02
N THR A 127 -12.79 8.08 12.51
CA THR A 127 -11.92 7.39 11.55
C THR A 127 -11.71 8.20 10.28
N TRP A 128 -12.72 8.95 9.84
CA TRP A 128 -12.63 9.76 8.63
C TRP A 128 -11.82 11.04 8.83
N SER A 129 -11.58 11.43 10.07
CA SER A 129 -10.72 12.56 10.44
C SER A 129 -9.28 12.14 10.69
N LYS A 130 -9.01 10.85 11.01
CA LYS A 130 -7.66 10.31 11.16
C LYS A 130 -6.82 10.46 9.88
N ASN A 131 -5.52 10.69 10.06
CA ASN A 131 -4.56 10.72 8.95
C ASN A 131 -4.38 9.31 8.38
N TRP A 132 -4.56 9.19 7.07
CA TRP A 132 -4.10 8.03 6.32
C TRP A 132 -2.66 8.28 5.90
N VAL A 133 -1.82 7.26 5.93
CA VAL A 133 -0.40 7.46 5.68
C VAL A 133 -0.03 6.80 4.35
N ALA A 134 0.31 7.66 3.40
CA ALA A 134 1.02 7.26 2.20
C ALA A 134 2.48 7.69 2.35
N HIS A 135 3.40 6.82 1.98
CA HIS A 135 4.82 7.13 1.83
C HIS A 135 5.22 6.92 0.39
N SER A 136 6.18 7.71 -0.10
CA SER A 136 6.74 7.56 -1.43
C SER A 136 8.25 7.73 -1.31
N LEU A 137 9.01 6.70 -1.67
CA LEU A 137 10.47 6.70 -1.61
C LEU A 137 11.02 6.32 -2.97
N HIS A 138 12.10 6.99 -3.41
CA HIS A 138 12.85 6.53 -4.56
C HIS A 138 13.41 5.13 -4.26
N TYR A 139 13.22 4.19 -5.19
CA TYR A 139 13.53 2.77 -4.97
C TYR A 139 14.66 2.27 -5.87
N GLY A 140 14.92 2.95 -7.00
CA GLY A 140 16.04 2.67 -7.90
C GLY A 140 15.63 2.71 -9.38
N GLN A 141 16.58 2.33 -10.24
CA GLN A 141 16.43 2.38 -11.70
C GLN A 141 16.53 0.98 -12.34
N GLY A 142 15.80 0.77 -13.44
CA GLY A 142 16.03 -0.37 -14.35
C GLY A 142 15.27 -1.66 -14.04
N LYS A 143 15.58 -2.74 -14.79
CA LYS A 143 14.83 -4.01 -14.76
C LYS A 143 15.00 -4.80 -13.46
N SER A 144 16.19 -4.73 -12.86
CA SER A 144 16.51 -5.41 -11.58
C SER A 144 15.63 -4.92 -10.43
N VAL A 145 15.21 -3.65 -10.46
CA VAL A 145 14.27 -3.08 -9.48
C VAL A 145 12.92 -3.79 -9.50
N VAL A 146 12.37 -4.03 -10.70
CA VAL A 146 11.08 -4.70 -10.85
C VAL A 146 11.18 -6.14 -10.35
N LEU A 147 12.24 -6.86 -10.72
CA LEU A 147 12.50 -8.22 -10.26
C LEU A 147 12.66 -8.28 -8.73
N ASN A 148 13.46 -7.39 -8.14
CA ASN A 148 13.67 -7.31 -6.70
C ASN A 148 12.39 -6.97 -5.93
N TYR A 149 11.52 -6.14 -6.51
CA TYR A 149 10.23 -5.82 -5.93
C TYR A 149 9.29 -7.03 -5.96
N LEU A 150 9.16 -7.70 -7.12
CA LEU A 150 8.38 -8.93 -7.26
C LEU A 150 8.88 -9.99 -6.27
N ALA A 151 10.20 -10.25 -6.25
CA ALA A 151 10.86 -11.16 -5.32
C ALA A 151 10.50 -10.86 -3.85
N ARG A 152 10.58 -9.60 -3.43
CA ARG A 152 10.36 -9.21 -2.04
C ARG A 152 8.90 -9.25 -1.61
N TYR A 153 7.97 -8.86 -2.47
CA TYR A 153 6.58 -8.58 -2.06
C TYR A 153 5.57 -9.61 -2.57
N VAL A 154 5.84 -10.27 -3.71
CA VAL A 154 4.97 -11.35 -4.22
C VAL A 154 5.29 -12.68 -3.54
N PHE A 155 6.57 -12.98 -3.28
CA PHE A 155 6.96 -14.28 -2.70
C PHE A 155 7.05 -14.29 -1.17
N ARG A 156 6.98 -13.14 -0.51
CA ARG A 156 6.85 -13.09 0.97
C ARG A 156 5.39 -13.16 1.37
N ILE A 157 4.97 -14.36 1.78
CA ILE A 157 3.68 -14.63 2.42
C ILE A 157 3.69 -14.26 3.92
N ALA A 158 2.50 -14.26 4.54
CA ALA A 158 2.27 -13.88 5.94
C ALA A 158 3.25 -14.52 6.95
N ILE A 159 3.53 -15.81 6.79
CA ILE A 159 4.54 -16.54 7.54
C ILE A 159 5.43 -17.24 6.52
N THR A 160 6.66 -16.76 6.35
CA THR A 160 7.67 -17.43 5.52
C THR A 160 8.22 -18.65 6.27
N ASN A 161 8.57 -19.74 5.59
CA ASN A 161 9.12 -20.96 6.23
C ASN A 161 10.24 -20.67 7.26
N ASN A 162 11.16 -19.74 6.97
CA ASN A 162 12.24 -19.36 7.89
C ASN A 162 11.79 -18.72 9.22
N ARG A 163 10.50 -18.37 9.34
CA ARG A 163 9.87 -17.87 10.55
C ARG A 163 9.18 -18.97 11.36
N ILE A 164 8.97 -20.17 10.83
CA ILE A 164 8.46 -21.31 11.58
C ILE A 164 9.65 -21.96 12.31
N ILE A 165 9.58 -22.06 13.63
CA ILE A 165 10.59 -22.72 14.46
C ILE A 165 10.22 -24.19 14.68
N SER A 166 8.96 -24.44 14.98
CA SER A 166 8.40 -25.77 15.22
C SER A 166 6.91 -25.77 14.93
N MET A 167 6.37 -26.95 14.63
CA MET A 167 4.94 -27.15 14.41
C MET A 167 4.55 -28.51 14.98
N ASP A 168 3.48 -28.53 15.79
CA ASP A 168 2.80 -29.74 16.23
C ASP A 168 1.34 -29.74 15.71
N GLN A 169 0.55 -30.74 16.11
CA GLN A 169 -0.83 -30.89 15.65
C GLN A 169 -1.78 -29.76 16.09
N ARG A 170 -1.40 -28.95 17.10
CA ARG A 170 -2.22 -27.89 17.70
C ARG A 170 -1.59 -26.50 17.60
N HIS A 171 -0.28 -26.41 17.47
CA HIS A 171 0.46 -25.14 17.52
C HIS A 171 1.51 -25.03 16.43
N VAL A 172 1.69 -23.80 15.94
CA VAL A 172 2.81 -23.40 15.11
C VAL A 172 3.59 -22.36 15.89
N THR A 173 4.85 -22.65 16.22
CA THR A 173 5.75 -21.70 16.86
C THR A 173 6.44 -20.89 15.78
N THR A 174 6.30 -19.57 15.87
CA THR A 174 6.89 -18.63 14.91
C THR A 174 7.87 -17.68 15.58
N ARG A 175 8.81 -17.14 14.81
CA ARG A 175 9.66 -16.02 15.23
C ARG A 175 9.52 -14.82 14.33
N TYR A 176 9.60 -13.65 14.94
CA TYR A 176 9.77 -12.39 14.23
C TYR A 176 10.84 -11.53 14.90
N LYS A 177 11.44 -10.60 14.13
CA LYS A 177 12.41 -9.64 14.68
C LYS A 177 11.66 -8.38 15.11
N ASP A 178 11.75 -8.05 16.39
CA ASP A 178 11.37 -6.73 16.88
C ASP A 178 12.42 -5.73 16.37
N ARG A 179 12.01 -4.87 15.43
CA ARG A 179 12.92 -3.88 14.85
C ARG A 179 13.24 -2.71 15.78
N LYS A 180 12.41 -2.45 16.80
CA LYS A 180 12.68 -1.39 17.78
C LYS A 180 13.72 -1.86 18.80
N ALA A 181 13.56 -3.09 19.30
CA ALA A 181 14.46 -3.67 20.30
C ALA A 181 15.65 -4.44 19.70
N GLY A 182 15.68 -4.65 18.38
CA GLY A 182 16.75 -5.37 17.69
C GLY A 182 16.78 -6.90 17.92
N ARG A 183 15.89 -7.44 18.75
CA ARG A 183 15.86 -8.85 19.18
C ARG A 183 14.85 -9.71 18.43
N TRP A 184 15.05 -11.02 18.45
CA TRP A 184 14.07 -12.00 17.98
C TRP A 184 13.08 -12.34 19.08
N ILE A 185 11.80 -12.42 18.73
CA ILE A 185 10.70 -12.83 19.60
C ILE A 185 10.11 -14.10 19.02
N THR A 186 9.89 -15.09 19.87
CA THR A 186 9.27 -16.38 19.54
C THR A 186 7.89 -16.45 20.19
N SER A 187 6.89 -16.86 19.42
CA SER A 187 5.50 -17.07 19.86
C SER A 187 4.88 -18.26 19.14
#